data_AF-A0AAW2WTL8-F1
#
_entry.id   AF-A0AAW2WTL8-F1
#
_cell.length_a   1.000
_cell.length_b   1.000
_cell.length_c   1.000
_cell.angle_alpha   90.00
_cell.angle_beta   90.00
_cell.angle_gamma   90.00
#
_symmetry.space_group_name_H-M   'P 1'
#
loop_
_entity.id
_entity.type
_entity.pdbx_description
1 polymer ?
#
loop_
_entity_poly.entity_id
_entity_poly.type
_entity_poly.pdbx_seq_one_letter_code
_entity_poly.pdbx_strand_id
1 'polypeptide(L)'
;MCINFRDLNKACPKDFYPLPRIDQQVDSMSGCELLSMIDASQGYHQIMLAPEDTKRVSFITSAGTFCYVAMPFGLKNAGATYQRLVDKIFSPQIGHNVEVYVDDMLVKSKKAQDHIADLEETFYVLRKYKLKLNPGKYAFGVQGGRFLGFMVTQRGIKANPLKIKAILDMKAPSSVNEVQ
;
A
#
# COMPACT_ATOMS: atom_id res chain seq x y z
N MET A 1 0.11 -18.35 -8.88
CA MET A 1 1.46 -18.60 -9.45
C MET A 1 2.42 -17.61 -8.83
N CYS A 2 3.55 -18.07 -8.28
CA CYS A 2 4.59 -17.20 -7.70
C CYS A 2 5.89 -17.46 -8.47
N ILE A 3 6.48 -16.41 -9.03
CA ILE A 3 7.72 -16.52 -9.80
C ILE A 3 8.90 -16.09 -8.93
N ASN A 4 9.95 -16.92 -8.93
CA ASN A 4 11.15 -16.64 -8.16
C ASN A 4 12.07 -15.65 -8.89
N PHE A 5 11.92 -14.36 -8.61
CA PHE A 5 12.77 -13.30 -9.18
C PHE A 5 14.06 -13.03 -8.38
N ARG A 6 14.53 -13.94 -7.51
CA ARG A 6 15.69 -13.69 -6.64
C ARG A 6 16.95 -13.26 -7.40
N ASP A 7 17.30 -13.95 -8.48
CA ASP A 7 18.54 -13.64 -9.22
C ASP A 7 18.39 -12.39 -10.09
N LEU A 8 17.20 -12.18 -10.68
CA LEU A 8 16.87 -10.92 -11.35
C LEU A 8 16.98 -9.73 -10.39
N ASN A 9 16.47 -9.87 -9.16
CA ASN A 9 16.52 -8.83 -8.14
C ASN A 9 17.94 -8.51 -7.68
N LYS A 10 18.83 -9.51 -7.63
CA LYS A 10 20.26 -9.29 -7.33
C LYS A 10 20.96 -8.49 -8.44
N ALA A 11 20.67 -8.77 -9.70
CA ALA A 11 21.30 -8.12 -10.84
C ALA A 11 20.77 -6.70 -11.11
N CYS A 12 19.51 -6.43 -10.76
CA CYS A 12 18.91 -5.11 -10.95
C CYS A 12 19.57 -4.08 -10.01
N PRO A 13 19.70 -2.79 -10.36
CA PRO A 13 20.02 -1.72 -9.40
C PRO A 13 18.83 -1.40 -8.48
N LYS A 14 19.08 -1.07 -7.20
CA LYS A 14 18.00 -0.72 -6.26
C LYS A 14 17.55 0.73 -6.48
N ASP A 15 16.24 0.95 -6.64
CA ASP A 15 15.66 2.29 -6.61
C ASP A 15 15.44 2.70 -5.14
N PHE A 16 16.04 3.82 -4.75
CA PHE A 16 15.94 4.39 -3.39
C PHE A 16 14.87 5.47 -3.31
N TYR A 17 13.74 5.27 -4.00
CA TYR A 17 12.62 6.18 -3.90
C TYR A 17 12.14 6.29 -2.43
N PRO A 18 11.99 7.51 -1.89
CA PRO A 18 11.62 7.69 -0.49
C PRO A 18 10.19 7.20 -0.25
N LEU A 19 10.02 6.33 0.74
CA LEU A 19 8.70 5.97 1.23
C LEU A 19 8.30 6.94 2.35
N PRO A 20 7.01 7.32 2.44
CA PRO A 20 6.51 8.13 3.54
C PRO A 20 6.80 7.48 4.89
N ARG A 21 7.06 8.31 5.91
CA ARG A 21 7.22 7.83 7.28
C ARG A 21 5.85 7.47 7.83
N ILE A 22 5.70 6.19 8.20
CA ILE A 22 4.44 5.66 8.73
C ILE A 22 3.97 6.48 9.95
N ASP A 23 4.87 6.82 10.87
CA ASP A 23 4.53 7.60 12.07
C ASP A 23 3.90 8.96 11.72
N GLN A 24 4.45 9.65 10.72
CA GLN A 24 3.91 10.96 10.28
C GLN A 24 2.53 10.82 9.66
N GLN A 25 2.32 9.80 8.82
CA GLN A 25 1.01 9.54 8.23
C GLN A 25 -0.01 9.22 9.33
N VAL A 26 0.42 8.46 10.34
CA VAL A 26 -0.45 8.10 11.44
C VAL A 26 -0.79 9.28 12.34
N ASP A 27 0.17 10.13 12.67
CA ASP A 27 -0.05 11.35 13.45
C ASP A 27 -0.99 12.32 12.72
N SER A 28 -0.89 12.38 11.40
CA SER A 28 -1.72 13.25 10.55
C SER A 28 -3.22 12.91 10.57
N MET A 29 -3.59 11.73 11.04
CA MET A 29 -4.98 11.28 11.19
C MET A 29 -5.61 11.73 12.52
N SER A 30 -4.80 12.17 13.48
CA SER A 30 -5.28 12.62 14.77
C SER A 30 -6.14 13.88 14.62
N GLY A 31 -7.29 13.93 15.28
CA GLY A 31 -8.25 15.01 15.15
C GLY A 31 -9.15 14.97 13.92
N CYS A 32 -9.00 13.99 13.02
CA CYS A 32 -9.96 13.74 11.95
C CYS A 32 -11.22 13.05 12.49
N GLU A 33 -12.40 13.58 12.17
CA GLU A 33 -13.68 13.01 12.57
C GLU A 33 -14.02 11.74 11.79
N LEU A 34 -13.70 11.72 10.49
CA LEU A 34 -13.97 10.59 9.59
C LEU A 34 -12.73 10.19 8.80
N LEU A 35 -12.59 8.88 8.65
CA LEU A 35 -11.56 8.21 7.89
C LEU A 35 -12.20 7.23 6.91
N SER A 36 -11.62 7.10 5.73
CA SER A 36 -11.96 6.07 4.76
C SER A 36 -10.68 5.37 4.30
N MET A 37 -10.62 4.07 4.51
CA MET A 37 -9.49 3.22 4.17
C MET A 37 -9.77 2.51 2.85
N ILE A 38 -8.86 2.65 1.90
CA ILE A 38 -9.01 2.19 0.53
C ILE A 38 -7.78 1.37 0.13
N ASP A 39 -7.98 0.11 -0.27
CA ASP A 39 -6.93 -0.79 -0.77
C ASP A 39 -7.01 -0.85 -2.31
N ALA A 40 -5.89 -0.58 -2.98
CA ALA A 40 -5.80 -0.76 -4.42
C ALA A 40 -5.70 -2.24 -4.79
N SER A 41 -6.56 -2.71 -5.70
CA SER A 41 -6.59 -4.13 -6.08
C SER A 41 -5.42 -4.50 -6.97
N GLN A 42 -4.63 -5.52 -6.60
CA GLN A 42 -3.53 -6.00 -7.43
C GLN A 42 -2.64 -4.86 -7.95
N GLY A 43 -2.29 -3.90 -7.07
CA GLY A 43 -1.72 -2.60 -7.45
C GLY A 43 -0.63 -2.70 -8.51
N TYR A 44 0.35 -3.58 -8.32
CA TYR A 44 1.45 -3.75 -9.26
C TYR A 44 1.01 -4.18 -10.67
N HIS A 45 0.02 -5.07 -10.81
CA HIS A 45 -0.47 -5.52 -12.12
C HIS A 45 -1.19 -4.43 -12.92
N GLN A 46 -1.46 -3.27 -12.31
CA GLN A 46 -2.05 -2.12 -13.00
C GLN A 46 -0.99 -1.25 -13.70
N ILE A 47 0.30 -1.46 -13.38
CA ILE A 47 1.41 -0.72 -13.97
C ILE A 47 2.02 -1.54 -15.11
N MET A 48 1.96 -1.01 -16.33
CA MET A 48 2.59 -1.65 -17.48
C MET A 48 4.11 -1.60 -17.35
N LEU A 49 4.77 -2.71 -17.70
CA LEU A 49 6.22 -2.75 -17.80
C LEU A 49 6.66 -1.97 -19.04
N ALA A 50 7.87 -1.38 -18.97
CA ALA A 50 8.52 -0.85 -20.15
C ALA A 50 8.74 -1.99 -21.17
N PRO A 51 8.46 -1.79 -22.47
CA PRO A 51 8.57 -2.85 -23.48
C PRO A 51 9.92 -3.58 -23.46
N GLU A 52 11.00 -2.84 -23.25
CA GLU A 52 12.38 -3.33 -23.13
C GLU A 52 12.62 -4.24 -21.91
N ASP A 53 11.85 -4.07 -20.83
CA ASP A 53 11.99 -4.83 -19.59
C ASP A 53 11.10 -6.08 -19.56
N THR A 54 10.07 -6.18 -20.42
CA THR A 54 9.16 -7.34 -20.47
C THR A 54 9.90 -8.67 -20.58
N LYS A 55 10.92 -8.76 -21.44
CA LYS A 55 11.74 -9.96 -21.63
C LYS A 55 12.54 -10.35 -20.38
N ARG A 56 12.93 -9.36 -19.56
CA ARG A 56 13.68 -9.58 -18.31
C ARG A 56 12.80 -10.19 -17.23
N VAL A 57 11.49 -10.00 -17.34
CA VAL A 57 10.48 -10.54 -16.44
C VAL A 57 9.80 -11.76 -17.08
N SER A 58 10.61 -12.63 -17.67
CA SER A 58 10.16 -13.91 -18.24
C SER A 58 10.16 -15.02 -17.20
N PHE A 59 9.31 -16.02 -17.43
CA PHE A 59 9.20 -17.21 -16.60
C PHE A 59 8.88 -18.43 -17.47
N ILE A 60 9.30 -19.60 -16.98
CA ILE A 60 9.14 -20.87 -17.69
C ILE A 60 8.03 -21.68 -17.02
N THR A 61 7.17 -22.26 -17.84
CA THR A 61 6.15 -23.23 -17.44
C THR A 61 6.32 -24.49 -18.29
N SER A 62 5.60 -25.56 -17.97
CA SER A 62 5.57 -26.78 -18.80
C SER A 62 5.07 -26.53 -20.23
N ALA A 63 4.29 -25.46 -20.45
CA ALA A 63 3.76 -25.09 -21.76
C ALA A 63 4.69 -24.16 -22.57
N GLY A 64 5.79 -23.68 -21.98
CA GLY A 64 6.73 -22.79 -22.65
C GLY A 64 7.16 -21.60 -21.80
N THR A 65 7.84 -20.65 -22.47
CA THR A 65 8.35 -19.41 -21.87
C THR A 65 7.38 -18.28 -22.10
N PHE A 66 7.00 -17.59 -21.03
CA PHE A 66 6.09 -16.45 -21.05
C PHE A 66 6.79 -15.23 -20.44
N CYS A 67 6.27 -14.05 -20.72
CA CYS A 67 6.73 -12.80 -20.11
C CYS A 67 5.56 -12.00 -19.57
N TYR A 68 5.82 -11.27 -18.48
CA TYR A 68 4.85 -10.32 -17.96
C TYR A 68 4.82 -9.06 -18.81
N VAL A 69 3.62 -8.54 -19.08
CA VAL A 69 3.40 -7.23 -19.72
C VAL A 69 3.09 -6.13 -18.70
N ALA A 70 2.61 -6.51 -17.53
CA ALA A 70 2.37 -5.65 -16.38
C ALA A 70 3.21 -6.11 -15.21
N MET A 71 3.54 -5.20 -14.29
CA MET A 71 4.54 -5.40 -13.26
C MET A 71 4.09 -6.50 -12.26
N PRO A 72 4.77 -7.67 -12.21
CA PRO A 72 4.39 -8.73 -11.30
C PRO A 72 4.85 -8.47 -9.86
N PHE A 73 4.23 -9.20 -8.94
CA PHE A 73 4.73 -9.34 -7.58
C PHE A 73 6.12 -9.98 -7.56
N GLY A 74 6.92 -9.61 -6.55
CA GLY A 74 8.24 -10.19 -6.30
C GLY A 74 9.39 -9.42 -6.94
N LEU A 75 9.13 -8.39 -7.77
CA LEU A 75 10.17 -7.47 -8.23
C LEU A 75 10.58 -6.50 -7.12
N LYS A 76 11.88 -6.32 -6.94
CA LYS A 76 12.43 -5.53 -5.82
C LYS A 76 12.04 -4.05 -5.82
N ASN A 77 11.86 -3.46 -7.00
CA ASN A 77 11.59 -2.03 -7.16
C ASN A 77 10.08 -1.77 -7.38
N ALA A 78 9.22 -2.79 -7.33
CA ALA A 78 7.79 -2.64 -7.59
C ALA A 78 7.14 -1.62 -6.64
N GLY A 79 7.46 -1.68 -5.35
CA GLY A 79 6.97 -0.74 -4.35
C GLY A 79 7.41 0.71 -4.61
N ALA A 80 8.67 0.92 -5.04
CA ALA A 80 9.18 2.24 -5.38
C ALA A 80 8.46 2.84 -6.60
N THR A 81 8.27 2.04 -7.66
CA THR A 81 7.51 2.45 -8.84
C THR A 81 6.07 2.79 -8.48
N TYR A 82 5.43 1.98 -7.65
CA TYR A 82 4.05 2.22 -7.23
C TYR A 82 3.93 3.47 -6.37
N GLN A 83 4.82 3.66 -5.39
CA GLN A 83 4.84 4.87 -4.56
C GLN A 83 4.99 6.12 -5.43
N ARG A 84 5.91 6.10 -6.39
CA ARG A 84 6.11 7.22 -7.32
C ARG A 84 4.88 7.53 -8.16
N LEU A 85 4.10 6.51 -8.54
CA LEU A 85 2.83 6.70 -9.24
C LEU A 85 1.81 7.39 -8.35
N VAL A 86 1.58 6.86 -7.14
CA VAL A 86 0.57 7.42 -6.22
C VAL A 86 0.92 8.83 -5.77
N ASP A 87 2.20 9.11 -5.50
CA ASP A 87 2.69 10.44 -5.19
C ASP A 87 2.38 11.44 -6.30
N LYS A 88 2.59 11.02 -7.56
CA LYS A 88 2.38 11.89 -8.71
C LYS A 88 0.90 12.21 -8.94
N ILE A 89 0.03 11.21 -8.86
CA ILE A 89 -1.40 11.40 -9.17
C ILE A 89 -2.17 12.06 -8.02
N PHE A 90 -1.76 11.83 -6.77
CA PHE A 90 -2.36 12.40 -5.57
C PHE A 90 -1.58 13.58 -5.00
N SER A 91 -0.54 14.08 -5.69
CA SER A 91 0.26 15.25 -5.27
C SER A 91 -0.56 16.43 -4.73
N PRO A 92 -1.77 16.78 -5.25
CA PRO A 92 -2.57 17.87 -4.69
C PRO A 92 -3.25 17.53 -3.35
N GLN A 93 -3.49 16.25 -3.08
CA GLN A 93 -4.29 15.75 -1.97
C GLN A 93 -3.43 15.18 -0.82
N ILE A 94 -2.21 14.74 -1.13
CA ILE A 94 -1.29 14.16 -0.13
C ILE A 94 -1.00 15.15 0.99
N GLY A 95 -1.18 14.69 2.24
CA GLY A 95 -1.00 15.50 3.44
C GLY A 95 -2.21 16.37 3.80
N HIS A 96 -3.11 16.65 2.86
CA HIS A 96 -4.34 17.40 3.09
C HIS A 96 -5.47 16.46 3.52
N ASN A 97 -6.08 15.77 2.56
CA ASN A 97 -7.19 14.84 2.76
C ASN A 97 -6.83 13.40 2.40
N VAL A 98 -5.67 13.15 1.79
CA VAL A 98 -5.22 11.79 1.45
C VAL A 98 -3.85 11.48 2.06
N GLU A 99 -3.70 10.26 2.56
CA GLU A 99 -2.42 9.63 2.88
C GLU A 99 -2.28 8.36 2.04
N VAL A 100 -1.12 8.16 1.41
CA VAL A 100 -0.84 6.97 0.58
C VAL A 100 0.46 6.30 0.99
N TYR A 101 0.44 4.98 1.08
CA TYR A 101 1.61 4.15 1.30
C TYR A 101 1.51 2.91 0.42
N VAL A 102 2.21 2.94 -0.72
CA VAL A 102 2.10 1.92 -1.76
C VAL A 102 0.62 1.67 -2.09
N ASP A 103 0.10 0.47 -1.87
CA ASP A 103 -1.28 0.07 -2.21
C ASP A 103 -2.31 0.49 -1.14
N ASP A 104 -1.86 0.91 0.05
CA ASP A 104 -2.71 1.33 1.16
C ASP A 104 -2.98 2.84 1.07
N MET A 105 -4.23 3.22 0.80
CA MET A 105 -4.67 4.61 0.73
C MET A 105 -5.65 4.91 1.87
N LEU A 106 -5.62 6.15 2.33
CA LEU A 106 -6.53 6.66 3.34
C LEU A 106 -7.00 8.05 2.95
N VAL A 107 -8.31 8.24 2.98
CA VAL A 107 -8.95 9.56 2.92
C VAL A 107 -9.33 9.97 4.33
N LYS A 108 -8.97 11.18 4.74
CA LYS A 108 -9.19 11.72 6.08
C LYS A 108 -9.84 13.10 5.98
N SER A 109 -10.78 13.37 6.87
CA SER A 109 -11.46 14.67 6.92
C SER A 109 -11.54 15.16 8.35
N LYS A 110 -11.20 16.43 8.55
CA LYS A 110 -11.27 17.05 9.89
C LYS A 110 -12.70 17.12 10.40
N LYS A 111 -13.66 17.43 9.52
CA LYS A 111 -15.09 17.45 9.84
C LYS A 111 -15.83 16.38 9.04
N ALA A 112 -16.83 15.77 9.65
CA ALA A 112 -17.64 14.74 9.03
C ALA A 112 -18.36 15.23 7.76
N GLN A 113 -18.81 16.49 7.76
CA GLN A 113 -19.52 17.10 6.63
C GLN A 113 -18.67 17.23 5.35
N ASP A 114 -17.35 17.36 5.49
CA ASP A 114 -16.44 17.56 4.35
C ASP A 114 -16.06 16.22 3.68
N HIS A 115 -16.31 15.09 4.37
CA HIS A 115 -15.80 13.79 3.97
C HIS A 115 -16.34 13.26 2.63
N ILE A 116 -17.58 13.62 2.28
CA ILE A 116 -18.14 13.26 0.98
C ILE A 116 -17.40 13.99 -0.15
N ALA A 117 -17.09 15.27 0.02
CA ALA A 117 -16.35 16.05 -0.97
C ALA A 117 -14.91 15.53 -1.13
N ASP A 118 -14.25 15.19 -0.02
CA ASP A 118 -12.90 14.60 -0.05
C ASP A 118 -12.87 13.24 -0.78
N LEU A 119 -13.89 12.40 -0.55
CA LEU A 119 -14.05 11.13 -1.27
C LEU A 119 -14.32 11.33 -2.75
N GLU A 120 -15.14 12.32 -3.12
CA GLU A 120 -15.42 12.64 -4.52
C GLU A 120 -14.16 13.08 -5.27
N GLU A 121 -13.34 13.93 -4.65
CA GLU A 121 -12.04 14.36 -5.19
C GLU A 121 -11.08 13.18 -5.37
N THR A 122 -10.97 12.32 -4.35
CA THR A 122 -10.13 11.12 -4.39
C THR A 122 -10.59 10.16 -5.50
N PHE A 123 -11.90 9.88 -5.57
CA PHE A 123 -12.47 8.99 -6.58
C PHE A 123 -12.39 9.56 -7.98
N TYR A 124 -12.41 10.88 -8.15
CA TYR A 124 -12.16 11.51 -9.44
C TYR A 124 -10.75 11.19 -9.94
N VAL A 125 -9.72 11.32 -9.09
CA VAL A 125 -8.33 10.98 -9.45
C VAL A 125 -8.20 9.50 -9.80
N LEU A 126 -8.77 8.60 -8.98
CA LEU A 126 -8.74 7.16 -9.26
C LEU A 126 -9.38 6.80 -10.61
N ARG A 127 -10.55 7.37 -10.91
CA ARG A 127 -11.22 7.17 -12.21
C ARG A 127 -10.40 7.74 -13.36
N LYS A 128 -9.84 8.95 -13.21
CA LYS A 128 -9.01 9.61 -14.24
C LYS A 128 -7.81 8.76 -14.64
N TYR A 129 -7.13 8.15 -13.66
CA TYR A 129 -5.95 7.31 -13.90
C TYR A 129 -6.27 5.81 -13.99
N LYS A 130 -7.57 5.44 -13.99
CA LYS A 130 -8.06 4.05 -14.09
C LYS A 130 -7.50 3.11 -13.03
N LEU A 131 -7.19 3.63 -11.84
CA LEU A 131 -6.77 2.80 -10.72
C LEU A 131 -7.97 2.04 -10.15
N LYS A 132 -7.84 0.72 -10.15
CA LYS A 132 -8.85 -0.21 -9.65
C LYS A 132 -8.63 -0.47 -8.17
N LEU A 133 -9.73 -0.39 -7.45
CA LEU A 133 -9.77 -0.64 -6.02
C LEU A 133 -10.22 -2.09 -5.73
N ASN A 134 -9.91 -2.61 -4.54
CA ASN A 134 -10.29 -3.95 -4.09
C ASN A 134 -11.63 -4.00 -3.32
N PRO A 135 -12.74 -4.48 -3.93
CA PRO A 135 -14.08 -4.41 -3.34
C PRO A 135 -14.24 -5.07 -1.97
N GLY A 136 -13.37 -6.03 -1.63
CA GLY A 136 -13.41 -6.73 -0.35
C GLY A 136 -12.64 -6.05 0.79
N LYS A 137 -11.98 -4.91 0.55
CA LYS A 137 -11.06 -4.28 1.51
C LYS A 137 -11.22 -2.75 1.57
N TYR A 138 -12.41 -2.28 1.90
CA TYR A 138 -12.61 -0.87 2.22
C TYR A 138 -13.34 -0.69 3.55
N ALA A 139 -13.09 0.44 4.20
CA ALA A 139 -13.93 0.96 5.27
C ALA A 139 -14.18 2.43 4.97
N PHE A 140 -15.44 2.87 4.92
CA PHE A 140 -15.79 4.25 4.60
C PHE A 140 -16.44 4.94 5.79
N GLY A 141 -16.08 6.21 6.01
CA GLY A 141 -16.70 7.08 7.02
C GLY A 141 -16.61 6.51 8.44
N VAL A 142 -15.48 5.89 8.80
CA VAL A 142 -15.24 5.35 10.13
C VAL A 142 -14.54 6.38 11.02
N GLN A 143 -14.88 6.40 12.31
CA GLN A 143 -14.20 7.25 13.31
C GLN A 143 -12.84 6.67 13.75
N GLY A 144 -12.52 5.48 13.27
CA GLY A 144 -11.28 4.78 13.53
C GLY A 144 -11.23 3.43 12.81
N GLY A 145 -10.02 2.95 12.54
CA GLY A 145 -9.81 1.73 11.77
C GLY A 145 -8.36 1.27 11.77
N ARG A 146 -8.08 0.19 11.04
CA ARG A 146 -6.73 -0.35 10.91
C ARG A 146 -6.04 0.21 9.66
N PHE A 147 -4.97 0.98 9.84
CA PHE A 147 -4.13 1.48 8.73
C PHE A 147 -2.67 1.11 8.98
N LEU A 148 -1.99 0.53 7.97
CA LEU A 148 -0.58 0.09 8.07
C LEU A 148 -0.26 -0.77 9.30
N GLY A 149 -1.27 -1.53 9.79
CA GLY A 149 -1.15 -2.37 10.98
C GLY A 149 -1.26 -1.64 12.33
N PHE A 150 -1.51 -0.34 12.33
CA PHE A 150 -1.88 0.47 13.50
C PHE A 150 -3.38 0.61 13.62
N MET A 151 -3.88 0.77 14.85
CA MET A 151 -5.28 1.11 15.09
C MET A 151 -5.37 2.62 15.29
N VAL A 152 -6.09 3.29 14.40
CA VAL A 152 -6.17 4.75 14.37
C VAL A 152 -7.56 5.17 14.79
N THR A 153 -7.64 6.22 15.59
CA THR A 153 -8.90 6.82 16.03
C THR A 153 -8.78 8.33 15.99
N GLN A 154 -9.89 9.06 16.09
CA GLN A 154 -9.87 10.52 16.25
C GLN A 154 -8.97 11.00 17.40
N ARG A 155 -8.83 10.20 18.48
CA ARG A 155 -7.98 10.51 19.65
C ARG A 155 -6.50 10.16 19.44
N GLY A 156 -6.13 9.65 18.27
CA GLY A 156 -4.79 9.22 17.91
C GLY A 156 -4.64 7.69 17.82
N ILE A 157 -3.42 7.22 18.03
CA ILE A 157 -2.99 5.83 17.82
C ILE A 157 -3.35 4.97 19.03
N LYS A 158 -3.95 3.80 18.77
CA LYS A 158 -4.13 2.74 19.75
C LYS A 158 -3.29 1.53 19.38
N ALA A 159 -2.84 0.82 20.41
CA ALA A 159 -2.17 -0.46 20.25
C ALA A 159 -3.16 -1.47 19.64
N ASN A 160 -2.70 -2.23 18.64
CA ASN A 160 -3.51 -3.24 17.98
C ASN A 160 -3.68 -4.44 18.93
N PRO A 161 -4.91 -4.77 19.38
CA PRO A 161 -5.13 -5.86 20.33
C PRO A 161 -4.65 -7.22 19.81
N LEU A 162 -4.71 -7.45 18.50
CA LEU A 162 -4.23 -8.69 17.88
C LEU A 162 -2.71 -8.80 17.94
N LYS A 163 -1.98 -7.69 17.73
CA LYS A 163 -0.51 -7.69 17.87
C LYS A 163 -0.10 -7.87 19.32
N ILE A 164 -0.81 -7.22 20.26
CA ILE A 164 -0.57 -7.42 21.70
C ILE A 164 -0.79 -8.88 22.06
N LYS A 165 -1.92 -9.47 21.65
CA LYS A 165 -2.23 -10.87 21.93
C LYS A 165 -1.18 -11.81 21.33
N ALA A 166 -0.73 -11.57 20.10
CA ALA A 166 0.32 -12.38 19.48
C ALA A 166 1.64 -12.37 20.27
N ILE A 167 1.99 -11.24 20.91
CA ILE A 167 3.16 -11.15 21.79
C ILE A 167 2.91 -11.87 23.13
N LEU A 168 1.72 -11.69 23.72
CA LEU A 168 1.35 -12.35 24.99
C LEU A 168 1.27 -13.88 24.84
N ASP A 169 0.82 -14.37 23.70
CA ASP A 169 0.70 -15.79 23.37
C ASP A 169 2.01 -16.38 22.81
N MET A 170 3.05 -15.55 22.64
CA MET A 170 4.34 -15.98 22.09
C MET A 170 5.04 -16.91 23.09
N LYS A 171 5.44 -18.09 22.63
CA LYS A 171 6.24 -19.02 23.44
C LYS A 171 7.64 -18.48 23.61
N ALA A 172 8.27 -18.81 24.74
CA ALA A 172 9.68 -18.50 24.96
C ALA A 172 10.52 -19.09 23.81
N PRO A 173 11.37 -18.28 23.15
CA PRO A 173 12.18 -18.76 22.05
C PRO A 173 13.16 -19.83 22.52
N SER A 174 13.33 -20.84 21.69
CA SER A 174 14.14 -22.03 21.96
C SER A 174 15.47 -22.05 21.19
N SER A 175 15.68 -21.08 20.29
CA SER A 175 16.91 -20.97 19.48
C SER A 175 17.31 -19.53 19.21
N VAL A 176 18.58 -19.30 18.85
CA VAL A 176 19.10 -17.98 18.48
C VAL A 176 18.33 -17.37 17.31
N ASN A 177 17.92 -18.19 16.33
CA ASN A 177 17.13 -17.74 15.18
C ASN A 177 15.70 -17.31 15.57
N GLU A 178 15.15 -17.81 16.68
CA GLU A 178 13.84 -17.40 17.19
C GLU A 178 13.91 -16.12 18.04
N VAL A 179 15.11 -15.74 18.48
CA VAL A 179 15.38 -14.50 19.22
C VAL A 179 15.66 -13.32 18.29
N GLN A 180 16.23 -13.57 17.10
CA GLN A 180 16.63 -12.57 16.09
C GLN A 180 15.47 -12.11 15.21
#